data_AF-A0A7R8ZKK3-F1
#
_entry.id   AF-A0A7R8ZKK3-F1
#
_cell.length_a   1.000
_cell.length_b   1.000
_cell.length_c   1.000
_cell.angle_alpha   90.00
_cell.angle_beta   90.00
_cell.angle_gamma   90.00
#
_symmetry.space_group_name_H-M   'P 1'
#
loop_
_entity.id
_entity.type
_entity.pdbx_description
1 polymer ?
#
loop_
_entity_poly.entity_id
_entity_poly.type
_entity_poly.pdbx_seq_one_letter_code
_entity_poly.pdbx_strand_id
1 'polypeptide(L)'
;MHRVFYYKHYINNVLKAIKVDGCNVKGYTAWSLMDNFEWAEGYVERFGMHYVDFNDPNRPRTQKNSAKWYAELIRNNGFVDNPDCILEKIEMGLI
;
A
#
# COMPACT_ATOMS: atom_id res chain seq x y z
N MET A 1 -4.72 1.02 -10.66
CA MET A 1 -5.63 0.52 -9.59
C MET A 1 -5.02 -0.64 -8.79
N HIS A 2 -4.32 -1.60 -9.41
CA HIS A 2 -3.80 -2.81 -8.74
C HIS A 2 -3.03 -2.60 -7.42
N ARG A 3 -2.10 -1.63 -7.34
CA ARG A 3 -1.26 -1.47 -6.12
C ARG A 3 -2.02 -0.95 -4.89
N VAL A 4 -2.99 -0.06 -5.08
CA VAL A 4 -3.84 0.43 -3.97
C VAL A 4 -4.69 -0.71 -3.43
N PHE A 5 -5.31 -1.48 -4.33
CA PHE A 5 -6.09 -2.66 -3.96
C PHE A 5 -5.23 -3.69 -3.20
N TYR A 6 -4.03 -3.99 -3.70
CA TYR A 6 -3.07 -4.87 -3.03
C TYR A 6 -2.78 -4.40 -1.58
N TYR A 7 -2.38 -3.14 -1.39
CA TYR A 7 -2.10 -2.64 -0.04
C TYR A 7 -3.34 -2.64 0.86
N LYS A 8 -4.51 -2.22 0.36
CA LYS A 8 -5.79 -2.28 1.10
C LYS A 8 -5.99 -3.68 1.68
N HIS A 9 -5.86 -4.72 0.86
CA HIS A 9 -6.14 -6.09 1.25
C HIS A 9 -5.10 -6.65 2.23
N TYR A 10 -3.81 -6.45 1.98
CA TYR A 10 -2.77 -6.98 2.86
C TYR A 10 -2.76 -6.30 4.23
N ILE A 11 -2.94 -4.97 4.28
CA ILE A 11 -3.01 -4.24 5.54
C ILE A 11 -4.27 -4.63 6.33
N ASN A 12 -5.38 -4.87 5.64
CA ASN A 12 -6.59 -5.36 6.29
C ASN A 12 -6.42 -6.76 6.89
N ASN A 13 -5.70 -7.66 6.22
CA ASN A 13 -5.37 -8.97 6.81
C ASN A 13 -4.44 -8.83 8.03
N VAL A 14 -3.49 -7.89 8.02
CA VAL A 14 -2.69 -7.58 9.22
C VAL A 14 -3.57 -7.05 10.36
N LEU A 15 -4.55 -6.19 10.04
CA LEU A 15 -5.50 -5.70 11.05
C LEU A 15 -6.34 -6.84 11.63
N LYS A 16 -6.80 -7.80 10.81
CA LYS A 16 -7.50 -9.01 11.28
C LYS A 16 -6.62 -9.87 12.17
N ALA A 17 -5.37 -10.11 11.78
CA ALA A 17 -4.42 -10.85 12.61
C ALA A 17 -4.26 -10.22 14.00
N ILE A 18 -4.25 -8.89 14.09
CA ILE A 18 -4.18 -8.18 15.38
C ILE A 18 -5.50 -8.30 16.16
N LYS A 19 -6.65 -8.05 15.50
CA LYS A 19 -7.94 -7.87 16.17
C LYS A 19 -8.69 -9.17 16.45
N VAL A 20 -8.61 -10.13 15.54
CA VAL A 20 -9.35 -11.39 15.58
C VAL A 20 -8.46 -12.49 16.15
N ASP A 21 -7.22 -12.59 15.66
CA ASP A 21 -6.32 -13.71 16.01
C ASP A 21 -5.40 -13.39 17.19
N GLY A 22 -5.41 -12.15 17.70
CA GLY A 22 -4.62 -11.73 18.86
C GLY A 22 -3.11 -11.64 18.60
N CYS A 23 -2.67 -11.59 17.34
CA CYS A 23 -1.25 -11.47 17.01
C CYS A 23 -0.68 -10.10 17.43
N ASN A 24 0.53 -10.13 18.01
CA ASN A 24 1.21 -8.92 18.49
C ASN A 24 2.06 -8.23 17.41
N VAL A 25 1.42 -7.77 16.31
CA VAL A 25 2.11 -7.05 15.23
C VAL A 25 2.38 -5.61 15.63
N LYS A 26 3.64 -5.16 15.53
CA LYS A 26 4.08 -3.84 16.00
C LYS A 26 4.24 -2.77 14.93
N GLY A 27 4.28 -3.15 13.66
CA GLY A 27 4.48 -2.22 12.56
C GLY A 27 4.28 -2.87 11.20
N TYR A 28 4.18 -2.03 10.17
CA TYR A 28 4.03 -2.44 8.79
C TYR A 28 4.92 -1.56 7.90
N THR A 29 5.73 -2.19 7.04
CA THR A 29 6.61 -1.49 6.11
C THR A 29 6.21 -1.81 4.68
N ALA A 30 5.67 -0.83 3.97
CA ALA A 30 5.34 -0.96 2.56
C ALA A 30 6.60 -1.11 1.70
N TRP A 31 6.66 -2.14 0.86
CA TRP A 31 7.71 -2.30 -0.13
C TRP A 31 7.24 -1.86 -1.52
N SER A 32 7.84 -0.84 -2.14
CA SER A 32 8.98 -0.03 -1.69
C SER A 32 8.63 1.46 -1.73
N LEU A 33 9.51 2.29 -1.15
CA LEU A 33 9.34 3.74 -1.19
C LEU A 33 9.28 4.26 -2.64
N MET A 34 10.18 3.79 -3.50
CA MET A 34 10.32 4.22 -4.90
C MET A 34 10.72 3.05 -5.79
N ASP A 35 10.45 3.14 -7.09
CA ASP A 35 10.90 2.14 -8.05
C ASP A 35 12.43 2.00 -7.97
N ASN A 36 12.93 0.77 -7.96
CA ASN A 36 14.34 0.47 -7.82
C ASN A 36 14.75 -0.68 -8.77
N PHE A 37 15.95 -1.24 -8.58
CA PHE A 37 16.39 -2.44 -9.30
C PHE A 37 15.86 -3.69 -8.58
N GLU A 38 15.00 -4.44 -9.26
CA GLU A 38 14.29 -5.60 -8.73
C GLU A 38 14.97 -6.92 -9.12
N TRP A 39 16.22 -7.08 -8.66
CA TRP A 39 16.96 -8.35 -8.73
C TRP A 39 17.06 -8.92 -10.14
N ALA A 40 16.55 -10.13 -10.37
CA ALA A 40 16.59 -10.80 -11.67
C ALA A 40 15.78 -10.06 -12.75
N GLU A 41 14.78 -9.27 -12.35
CA GLU A 41 13.90 -8.53 -13.26
C GLU A 41 14.47 -7.16 -13.67
N GLY A 42 15.59 -6.76 -13.08
CA GLY A 42 16.22 -5.47 -13.35
C GLY A 42 15.26 -4.29 -13.10
N TYR A 43 15.00 -3.46 -14.10
CA TYR A 43 14.13 -2.29 -13.99
C TYR A 43 12.76 -2.46 -14.67
N VAL A 44 12.43 -3.69 -15.09
CA VAL A 44 11.15 -4.00 -15.74
C VAL A 44 10.02 -3.92 -14.73
N GLU A 45 10.19 -4.61 -13.60
CA GLU A 45 9.22 -4.60 -12.51
C GLU A 45 9.34 -3.35 -11.64
N ARG A 46 8.18 -2.88 -11.14
CA ARG A 46 8.07 -1.58 -10.45
C ARG A 46 7.21 -1.69 -9.20
N PHE A 47 7.86 -1.87 -8.05
CA PHE A 47 7.16 -1.99 -6.76
C PHE A 47 6.99 -0.68 -5.99
N GLY A 48 7.65 0.39 -6.42
CA GLY A 48 7.66 1.64 -5.70
C GLY A 48 6.30 2.32 -5.60
N MET A 49 6.08 2.98 -4.47
CA MET A 49 5.00 3.97 -4.31
C MET A 49 5.30 5.28 -5.06
N HIS A 50 6.56 5.52 -5.42
CA HIS A 50 6.99 6.61 -6.29
C HIS A 50 7.60 6.06 -7.57
N TYR A 51 7.15 6.58 -8.71
CA TYR A 51 7.75 6.30 -10.00
C TYR A 51 9.13 6.97 -10.06
N VAL A 52 10.12 6.25 -10.58
CA VAL A 52 11.43 6.81 -10.89
C VAL A 52 11.64 6.74 -12.40
N ASP A 53 12.04 7.88 -12.99
CA ASP A 53 12.54 7.90 -14.36
C ASP A 53 14.01 7.49 -14.35
N PHE A 54 14.30 6.30 -14.88
CA PHE A 54 15.67 5.78 -14.97
C PHE A 54 16.44 6.30 -16.21
N ASN A 55 15.76 6.97 -17.14
CA ASN A 55 16.40 7.59 -18.31
C ASN A 55 16.87 9.02 -18.01
N ASP A 56 16.22 9.72 -17.08
CA ASP A 56 16.67 11.04 -16.61
C ASP A 56 17.79 10.90 -15.56
N PRO A 57 19.02 11.42 -15.80
CA PRO A 57 20.13 11.40 -14.85
C PRO A 57 19.79 11.91 -13.44
N ASN A 58 18.84 12.83 -13.31
CA ASN A 58 18.41 13.39 -12.03
C ASN A 58 17.51 12.44 -11.23
N ARG A 59 17.01 11.36 -11.86
CA ARG A 59 16.15 10.34 -11.25
C ARG A 59 14.98 10.97 -10.46
N PRO A 60 14.13 11.79 -11.10
CA PRO A 60 13.01 12.41 -10.41
C PRO A 60 12.05 11.34 -9.84
N ARG A 61 11.47 11.61 -8.67
CA ARG A 61 10.48 10.74 -8.02
C ARG A 61 9.11 11.36 -8.17
N THR A 62 8.21 10.66 -8.86
CA THR A 62 6.82 11.10 -9.06
C THR A 62 5.87 10.25 -8.23
N GLN A 63 5.05 10.90 -7.40
CA GLN A 63 4.10 10.23 -6.53
C GLN A 63 3.07 9.41 -7.33
N LYS A 64 2.93 8.11 -7.04
CA LYS A 64 1.84 7.28 -7.58
C LYS A 64 0.59 7.35 -6.68
N ASN A 65 -0.54 6.86 -7.18
CA ASN A 65 -1.78 6.80 -6.40
C ASN A 65 -1.63 5.97 -5.11
N SER A 66 -0.78 4.94 -5.12
CA SER A 66 -0.48 4.15 -3.90
C SER A 66 0.20 4.98 -2.81
N ALA A 67 1.10 5.89 -3.15
CA ALA A 67 1.70 6.80 -2.17
C ALA A 67 0.65 7.75 -1.54
N LYS A 68 -0.25 8.32 -2.36
CA LYS A 68 -1.33 9.20 -1.87
C LYS A 68 -2.24 8.45 -0.89
N TRP A 69 -2.73 7.30 -1.33
CA TRP A 69 -3.62 6.47 -0.51
C TRP A 69 -2.94 5.98 0.77
N TYR A 70 -1.69 5.52 0.71
CA TYR A 70 -0.97 5.04 1.89
C TYR A 70 -0.68 6.17 2.89
N ALA A 71 -0.44 7.40 2.42
CA ALA A 71 -0.30 8.57 3.27
C ALA A 71 -1.61 8.93 3.99
N GLU A 72 -2.76 8.80 3.32
CA GLU A 72 -4.08 8.98 3.95
C GLU A 72 -4.35 7.91 5.00
N LEU A 73 -4.06 6.64 4.69
CA LEU A 73 -4.20 5.54 5.65
C LEU A 73 -3.37 5.79 6.92
N ILE A 74 -2.10 6.19 6.77
CA ILE A 74 -1.23 6.52 7.90
C ILE A 74 -1.78 7.71 8.70
N ARG A 75 -2.20 8.77 8.01
CA ARG A 75 -2.76 9.99 8.64
C ARG A 75 -3.98 9.68 9.50
N ASN A 76 -4.80 8.73 9.06
CA ASN A 76 -5.99 8.29 9.78
C ASN A 76 -5.72 7.11 10.74
N ASN A 77 -4.48 6.64 10.83
CA ASN A 77 -4.07 5.47 11.61
C ASN A 77 -4.94 4.22 11.34
N GLY A 78 -5.33 4.01 10.08
CA GLY A 78 -6.21 2.92 9.68
C GLY A 78 -7.20 3.29 8.58
N PHE A 79 -8.15 2.38 8.34
CA PHE A 79 -9.21 2.58 7.36
C PHE A 79 -10.23 3.57 7.90
N VAL A 80 -10.57 4.60 7.10
CA VAL A 80 -11.63 5.53 7.45
C VAL A 80 -12.98 4.85 7.23
N ASP A 81 -13.88 4.98 8.19
CA ASP A 81 -15.26 4.56 8.01
C ASP A 81 -15.95 5.44 6.95
N ASN A 82 -15.99 4.94 5.71
CA ASN A 82 -16.82 5.53 4.68
C ASN A 82 -18.22 4.89 4.75
N PRO A 83 -19.26 5.63 5.18
CA PRO A 83 -20.63 5.11 5.27
C PRO A 83 -21.21 4.73 3.89
N ASP A 84 -20.71 5.31 2.80
CA ASP A 84 -21.22 5.07 1.44
C ASP A 84 -20.59 3.83 0.77
N CYS A 85 -19.63 3.16 1.43
CA CYS A 85 -18.84 2.08 0.83
C CYS A 85 -19.07 0.72 1.52
N ILE A 86 -20.34 0.34 1.69
CA ILE A 86 -20.75 -0.94 2.29
C ILE A 86 -20.14 -2.14 1.54
N LEU A 87 -20.06 -2.07 0.22
CA LEU A 87 -19.49 -3.15 -0.62
C LEU A 87 -17.99 -3.37 -0.34
N GLU A 88 -17.18 -2.30 -0.24
CA GLU A 88 -15.76 -2.45 0.13
C GLU A 88 -15.61 -3.05 1.54
N LYS A 89 -16.48 -2.69 2.49
CA LYS A 89 -16.42 -3.26 3.84
C LYS A 89 -16.76 -4.76 3.88
N ILE A 90 -17.73 -5.20 3.08
CA ILE A 90 -18.08 -6.62 2.92
C ILE A 90 -16.92 -7.38 2.27
N GLU A 91 -16.36 -6.87 1.17
CA GLU A 91 -15.21 -7.50 0.49
C GLU A 91 -13.99 -7.59 1.41
N MET A 92 -13.79 -6.58 2.25
CA MET A 92 -12.72 -6.55 3.24
C MET A 92 -13.07 -7.33 4.51
N GLY A 93 -14.30 -7.83 4.70
CA GLY A 93 -14.75 -8.52 5.91
C GLY A 93 -14.50 -7.71 7.18
N LEU A 94 -14.85 -6.42 7.14
CA LEU A 94 -14.76 -5.48 8.26
C LEU A 94 -16.08 -5.34 9.05
N ILE A 95 -17.17 -5.93 8.53
CA ILE A 95 -18.51 -6.05 9.11
C ILE A 95 -19.08 -7.42 8.79
#